data_AF-A0A7C3MBZ9-F1
#
_entry.id   AF-A0A7C3MBZ9-F1
#
_cell.length_a   1.000
_cell.length_b   1.000
_cell.length_c   1.000
_cell.angle_alpha   90.00
_cell.angle_beta   90.00
_cell.angle_gamma   90.00
#
_symmetry.space_group_name_H-M   'P 1'
#
loop_
_entity.id
_entity.type
_entity.pdbx_description
1 polymer ?
#
loop_
_entity_poly.entity_id
_entity_poly.type
_entity_poly.pdbx_seq_one_letter_code
_entity_poly.pdbx_strand_id
1 'polypeptide(L)'
;MQNPSIADFRADLPGLEIVTINFWGNQGIVHVFDAAGNIIADFEPCQHGSMMLPVNWTGEPPEYFVLSPSVVEGGLFDAHGRCVVQFPNDGHPELCYAVLNITGDCRDEIVVWDPYEIWVYTQSDNPKRGRLYKPSRSPLYNYSNYQVTVSSPGGSE
;
A
#
# COMPACT_ATOMS: atom_id res chain seq x y z
N MET A 1 4.02 -8.38 12.12
CA MET A 1 4.63 -7.04 12.18
C MET A 1 3.49 -6.02 12.21
N GLN A 2 3.57 -5.01 13.07
CA GLN A 2 2.61 -3.90 13.12
C GLN A 2 3.35 -2.67 12.60
N ASN A 3 3.06 -2.26 11.37
CA ASN A 3 3.61 -1.03 10.81
C ASN A 3 2.46 -0.08 10.50
N PRO A 4 2.57 1.18 10.91
CA PRO A 4 1.71 2.22 10.40
C PRO A 4 2.26 2.76 9.07
N SER A 5 1.34 3.11 8.18
CA SER A 5 1.59 3.95 7.02
C SER A 5 0.76 5.23 7.11
N ILE A 6 1.29 6.30 6.53
CA ILE A 6 0.64 7.61 6.45
C ILE A 6 0.58 8.00 4.99
N ALA A 7 -0.61 8.23 4.45
CA ALA A 7 -0.82 8.64 3.06
C ALA A 7 -2.18 9.32 2.87
N ASP A 8 -2.41 9.85 1.67
CA ASP A 8 -3.74 10.31 1.24
C ASP A 8 -4.57 9.09 0.83
N PHE A 9 -5.19 8.42 1.81
CA PHE A 9 -6.04 7.25 1.59
C PHE A 9 -7.53 7.62 1.47
N ARG A 10 -7.91 8.82 1.92
CA ARG A 10 -9.25 9.41 1.81
C ARG A 10 -9.14 10.84 1.28
N ALA A 11 -8.99 10.96 -0.03
CA ALA A 11 -8.92 12.26 -0.72
C ALA A 11 -10.18 13.15 -0.53
N ASP A 12 -11.26 12.58 0.01
CA ASP A 12 -12.47 13.31 0.42
C ASP A 12 -12.39 13.95 1.82
N LEU A 13 -11.34 13.64 2.60
CA LEU A 13 -11.10 14.16 3.94
C LEU A 13 -9.89 15.10 3.97
N PRO A 14 -9.84 16.07 4.91
CA PRO A 14 -8.69 16.93 5.07
C PRO A 14 -7.56 16.22 5.82
N GLY A 15 -6.34 16.37 5.32
CA GLY A 15 -5.13 15.85 5.97
C GLY A 15 -4.66 14.54 5.35
N LEU A 16 -3.97 13.72 6.15
CA LEU A 16 -3.51 12.39 5.74
C LEU A 16 -4.01 11.37 6.76
N GLU A 17 -4.38 10.21 6.27
CA GLU A 17 -4.82 9.11 7.09
C GLU A 17 -3.63 8.27 7.56
N ILE A 18 -3.82 7.63 8.72
CA ILE A 18 -2.91 6.62 9.23
C ILE A 18 -3.59 5.27 9.10
N VAL A 19 -2.96 4.33 8.41
CA VAL A 19 -3.44 2.94 8.32
C VAL A 19 -2.48 2.05 9.11
N THR A 20 -3.02 1.21 9.98
CA THR A 20 -2.21 0.23 10.71
C THR A 20 -3.00 -1.04 10.96
N ILE A 21 -2.29 -2.17 10.91
CA ILE A 21 -2.81 -3.47 11.31
C ILE A 21 -2.27 -3.85 12.67
N ASN A 22 -3.14 -4.25 13.59
CA ASN A 22 -2.80 -4.49 14.98
C ASN A 22 -3.22 -5.90 15.45
N PHE A 23 -2.84 -6.18 16.70
CA PHE A 23 -3.05 -7.48 17.36
C PHE A 23 -3.79 -7.31 18.69
N TRP A 24 -4.46 -6.18 18.90
CA TRP A 24 -5.21 -5.89 20.12
C TRP A 24 -6.63 -6.47 20.01
N GLY A 25 -6.95 -7.43 20.88
CA GLY A 25 -8.24 -8.13 20.85
C GLY A 25 -8.24 -9.31 19.87
N ASN A 26 -8.05 -9.05 18.57
CA ASN A 26 -7.88 -10.08 17.54
C ASN A 26 -6.67 -9.79 16.63
N GLN A 27 -6.12 -10.82 16.00
CA GLN A 27 -5.01 -10.63 15.04
C GLN A 27 -5.56 -10.13 13.71
N GLY A 28 -4.90 -9.10 13.14
CA GLY A 28 -5.21 -8.66 11.78
C GLY A 28 -6.29 -7.59 11.68
N ILE A 29 -6.69 -6.97 12.79
CA ILE A 29 -7.58 -5.80 12.76
C ILE A 29 -6.83 -4.63 12.14
N VAL A 30 -7.40 -4.06 11.08
CA VAL A 30 -6.94 -2.83 10.46
C VAL A 30 -7.74 -1.65 11.02
N HIS A 31 -7.03 -0.61 11.44
CA HIS A 31 -7.61 0.69 11.77
C HIS A 31 -7.13 1.74 10.79
N VAL A 32 -8.08 2.57 10.35
CA VAL A 32 -7.82 3.79 9.59
C VAL A 32 -8.16 4.96 10.49
N PHE A 33 -7.18 5.83 10.70
CA PHE A 33 -7.34 7.07 11.47
C PHE A 33 -7.34 8.27 10.54
N ASP A 34 -8.18 9.27 10.83
CA ASP A 34 -8.05 10.59 10.23
C ASP A 34 -6.81 11.34 10.78
N ALA A 35 -6.53 12.53 10.21
CA ALA A 35 -5.42 13.37 10.64
C ALA A 35 -5.51 13.88 12.09
N ALA A 36 -6.68 13.78 12.73
CA ALA A 36 -6.89 14.12 14.14
C ALA A 36 -6.72 12.91 15.08
N GLY A 37 -6.51 11.71 14.53
CA GLY A 37 -6.36 10.46 15.28
C GLY A 37 -7.68 9.78 15.65
N ASN A 38 -8.80 10.16 15.03
CA ASN A 38 -10.07 9.45 15.21
C ASN A 38 -10.12 8.24 14.28
N ILE A 39 -10.62 7.10 14.76
CA ILE A 39 -10.88 5.94 13.91
C ILE A 39 -12.05 6.27 12.98
N ILE A 40 -11.82 6.19 11.68
CA ILE A 40 -12.82 6.42 10.62
C ILE A 40 -13.23 5.14 9.90
N ALA A 41 -12.44 4.07 10.02
CA ALA A 41 -12.79 2.73 9.58
C ALA A 41 -12.05 1.67 10.39
N ASP A 42 -12.72 0.54 10.60
CA ASP A 42 -12.17 -0.67 11.21
C ASP A 42 -12.67 -1.91 10.45
N PHE A 43 -11.75 -2.84 10.17
CA PHE A 43 -12.07 -4.07 9.44
C PHE A 43 -11.02 -5.16 9.69
N GLU A 44 -11.40 -6.41 9.43
CA GLU A 44 -10.56 -7.60 9.64
C GLU A 44 -10.42 -8.39 8.33
N PRO A 45 -9.48 -8.02 7.44
CA PRO A 45 -9.37 -8.64 6.13
C PRO A 45 -8.60 -9.97 6.16
N CYS A 46 -7.78 -10.19 7.18
CA CYS A 46 -7.00 -11.41 7.40
C CYS A 46 -6.66 -11.58 8.89
N GLN A 47 -5.97 -12.67 9.26
CA GLN A 47 -5.55 -12.96 10.64
C GLN A 47 -4.03 -12.90 10.81
N HIS A 48 -3.34 -12.03 10.05
CA HIS A 48 -1.90 -11.86 10.10
C HIS A 48 -1.50 -10.37 10.11
N GLY A 49 -0.23 -10.08 10.40
CA GLY A 49 0.29 -8.71 10.29
C GLY A 49 0.66 -8.34 8.85
N SER A 50 0.82 -7.05 8.60
CA SER A 50 1.19 -6.49 7.31
C SER A 50 1.94 -5.17 7.50
N MET A 51 2.76 -4.80 6.51
CA MET A 51 3.46 -3.52 6.49
C MET A 51 2.56 -2.35 6.09
N MET A 52 1.40 -2.63 5.48
CA MET A 52 0.41 -1.65 5.05
C MET A 52 1.00 -0.56 4.13
N LEU A 53 1.97 -0.93 3.28
CA LEU A 53 2.70 0.03 2.46
C LEU A 53 1.75 0.77 1.49
N PRO A 54 1.80 2.11 1.41
CA PRO A 54 0.97 2.89 0.49
C PRO A 54 1.41 2.68 -0.96
N VAL A 55 0.45 2.73 -1.88
CA VAL A 55 0.60 2.47 -3.32
C VAL A 55 -0.15 3.51 -4.14
N ASN A 56 0.58 4.23 -4.97
CA ASN A 56 0.05 5.06 -6.04
C ASN A 56 -0.19 4.18 -7.28
N TRP A 57 -1.25 3.38 -7.26
CA TRP A 57 -1.52 2.40 -8.32
C TRP A 57 -2.17 3.01 -9.57
N THR A 58 -3.01 4.02 -9.40
CA THR A 58 -3.81 4.63 -10.48
C THR A 58 -3.13 5.85 -11.11
N GLY A 59 -2.21 6.48 -10.38
CA GLY A 59 -1.67 7.80 -10.68
C GLY A 59 -2.60 8.94 -10.29
N GLU A 60 -3.59 8.68 -9.41
CA GLU A 60 -4.58 9.64 -8.94
C GLU A 60 -4.86 9.38 -7.44
N PRO A 61 -5.11 10.42 -6.62
CA PRO A 61 -5.60 10.20 -5.26
C PRO A 61 -7.00 9.57 -5.25
N PRO A 62 -7.35 8.79 -4.21
CA PRO A 62 -6.49 8.38 -3.09
C PRO A 62 -5.51 7.26 -3.46
N GLU A 63 -4.44 7.14 -2.68
CA GLU A 63 -3.54 5.97 -2.71
C GLU A 63 -4.24 4.74 -2.09
N TYR A 64 -3.75 3.54 -2.43
CA TYR A 64 -4.15 2.27 -1.81
C TYR A 64 -3.07 1.79 -0.86
N PHE A 65 -3.29 0.68 -0.14
CA PHE A 65 -2.22 -0.02 0.58
C PHE A 65 -2.20 -1.50 0.25
N VAL A 66 -1.01 -2.12 0.26
CA VAL A 66 -0.88 -3.59 0.07
C VAL A 66 -1.11 -4.30 1.40
N LEU A 67 -2.05 -5.24 1.43
CA LEU A 67 -2.22 -6.13 2.59
C LEU A 67 -1.21 -7.26 2.56
N SER A 68 -1.21 -8.04 1.48
CA SER A 68 -0.23 -9.11 1.22
C SER A 68 -0.29 -9.48 -0.26
N PRO A 69 0.73 -10.19 -0.77
CA PRO A 69 0.66 -10.81 -2.10
C PRO A 69 -0.34 -11.97 -2.21
N SER A 70 -1.02 -12.35 -1.12
CA SER A 70 -1.90 -13.52 -1.15
C SER A 70 -2.99 -13.43 -2.21
N VAL A 71 -3.13 -14.50 -3.00
CA VAL A 71 -4.19 -14.60 -4.02
C VAL A 71 -5.58 -14.84 -3.44
N VAL A 72 -5.67 -15.16 -2.14
CA VAL A 72 -6.95 -15.43 -1.44
C VAL A 72 -7.35 -14.28 -0.53
N GLU A 73 -6.45 -13.86 0.37
CA GLU A 73 -6.75 -12.87 1.41
C GLU A 73 -6.03 -11.53 1.19
N GLY A 74 -5.20 -11.43 0.15
CA GLY A 74 -4.32 -10.28 -0.11
C GLY A 74 -4.88 -9.28 -1.12
N GLY A 75 -3.95 -8.58 -1.78
CA GLY A 75 -4.23 -7.51 -2.74
C GLY A 75 -4.03 -6.11 -2.19
N LEU A 76 -4.44 -5.13 -2.99
CA LEU A 76 -4.45 -3.72 -2.62
C LEU A 76 -5.82 -3.34 -2.12
N PHE A 77 -5.84 -2.60 -1.02
CA PHE A 77 -7.05 -2.18 -0.34
C PHE A 77 -7.15 -0.66 -0.32
N ASP A 78 -8.38 -0.18 -0.34
CA ASP A 78 -8.69 1.22 -0.03
C ASP A 78 -8.96 1.42 1.48
N ALA A 79 -9.04 2.68 1.92
CA ALA A 79 -9.37 3.02 3.31
C ALA A 79 -10.79 2.64 3.76
N HIS A 80 -11.63 2.10 2.87
CA HIS A 80 -12.93 1.53 3.23
C HIS A 80 -12.87 0.02 3.49
N GLY A 81 -11.69 -0.60 3.40
CA GLY A 81 -11.48 -2.03 3.64
C GLY A 81 -11.87 -2.91 2.46
N ARG A 82 -12.01 -2.34 1.25
CA ARG A 82 -12.32 -3.11 0.04
C ARG A 82 -11.02 -3.48 -0.67
N CYS A 83 -10.87 -4.75 -1.06
CA CYS A 83 -9.83 -5.15 -1.99
C CYS A 83 -10.18 -4.62 -3.39
N VAL A 84 -9.36 -3.69 -3.91
CA VAL A 84 -9.57 -2.99 -5.19
C VAL A 84 -8.67 -3.51 -6.30
N VAL A 85 -7.56 -4.17 -5.97
CA VAL A 85 -6.70 -4.88 -6.92
C VAL A 85 -6.33 -6.23 -6.33
N GLN A 86 -6.68 -7.31 -7.01
CA GLN A 86 -6.27 -8.66 -6.64
C GLN A 86 -4.99 -9.06 -7.36
N PHE A 87 -4.13 -9.81 -6.68
CA PHE A 87 -3.02 -10.47 -7.35
C PHE A 87 -3.55 -11.60 -8.24
N PRO A 88 -2.96 -11.79 -9.43
CA PRO A 88 -3.27 -12.95 -10.25
C PRO A 88 -2.78 -14.23 -9.56
N ASN A 89 -3.52 -15.33 -9.74
CA ASN A 89 -3.07 -16.65 -9.31
C ASN A 89 -2.17 -17.28 -10.39
N ASP A 90 -0.97 -16.71 -10.55
CA ASP A 90 0.02 -17.06 -11.58
C ASP A 90 1.27 -17.77 -11.02
N GLY A 91 1.27 -18.06 -9.72
CA GLY A 91 2.31 -18.84 -9.04
C GLY A 91 3.45 -18.02 -8.42
N HIS A 92 3.31 -16.71 -8.34
CA HIS A 92 4.30 -15.85 -7.68
C HIS A 92 4.48 -16.17 -6.18
N PRO A 93 5.62 -15.79 -5.58
CA PRO A 93 5.88 -15.99 -4.16
C PRO A 93 5.09 -15.02 -3.28
N GLU A 94 4.58 -15.52 -2.15
CA GLU A 94 3.79 -14.72 -1.20
C GLU A 94 4.58 -14.30 0.07
N LEU A 95 5.87 -14.66 0.19
CA LEU A 95 6.63 -14.51 1.44
C LEU A 95 6.94 -13.06 1.83
N CYS A 96 7.39 -12.24 0.87
CA CYS A 96 7.78 -10.85 1.11
C CYS A 96 7.29 -9.95 -0.03
N TYR A 97 7.11 -8.66 0.29
CA TYR A 97 6.75 -7.66 -0.71
C TYR A 97 7.34 -6.28 -0.38
N ALA A 98 7.41 -5.42 -1.39
CA ALA A 98 7.77 -4.01 -1.30
C ALA A 98 7.00 -3.21 -2.35
N VAL A 99 6.82 -1.91 -2.10
CA VAL A 99 6.20 -0.99 -3.05
C VAL A 99 7.26 0.00 -3.51
N LEU A 100 7.52 0.04 -4.81
CA LEU A 100 8.62 0.78 -5.40
C LEU A 100 8.20 1.42 -6.72
N ASN A 101 8.62 2.65 -6.99
CA ASN A 101 8.60 3.19 -8.35
C ASN A 101 9.94 2.86 -9.01
N ILE A 102 9.93 1.89 -9.93
CA ILE A 102 11.14 1.38 -10.59
C ILE A 102 10.98 1.23 -12.10
N THR A 103 9.76 1.32 -12.65
CA THR A 103 9.54 1.21 -14.10
C THR A 103 8.54 2.24 -14.63
N GLY A 104 8.82 2.78 -15.82
CA GLY A 104 7.84 3.56 -16.57
C GLY A 104 7.54 4.94 -15.95
N ASP A 105 6.31 5.12 -15.48
CA ASP A 105 5.77 6.40 -14.99
C ASP A 105 5.85 6.57 -13.45
N CYS A 106 5.17 7.59 -12.90
CA CYS A 106 5.21 7.87 -11.46
C CYS A 106 4.44 6.88 -10.56
N ARG A 107 3.68 5.93 -11.13
CA ARG A 107 2.93 4.92 -10.38
C ARG A 107 3.87 3.86 -9.83
N ASP A 108 3.40 3.15 -8.82
CA ASP A 108 4.22 2.17 -8.14
C ASP A 108 4.06 0.77 -8.72
N GLU A 109 5.18 0.06 -8.73
CA GLU A 109 5.23 -1.39 -8.81
C GLU A 109 5.09 -2.04 -7.42
N ILE A 110 4.58 -3.26 -7.42
CA ILE A 110 4.63 -4.15 -6.27
C ILE A 110 5.63 -5.26 -6.57
N VAL A 111 6.71 -5.30 -5.80
CA VAL A 111 7.75 -6.31 -5.91
C VAL A 111 7.47 -7.38 -4.85
N VAL A 112 7.39 -8.64 -5.26
CA VAL A 112 7.16 -9.78 -4.36
C VAL A 112 8.28 -10.80 -4.53
N TRP A 113 8.68 -11.46 -3.45
CA TRP A 113 9.79 -12.42 -3.52
C TRP A 113 9.79 -13.47 -2.43
N ASP A 114 10.55 -14.52 -2.69
CA ASP A 114 11.02 -15.50 -1.72
C ASP A 114 12.55 -15.71 -1.92
N PRO A 115 13.19 -16.74 -1.33
CA PRO A 115 14.62 -17.01 -1.55
C PRO A 115 15.03 -17.41 -2.99
N TYR A 116 14.08 -17.72 -3.87
CA TYR A 116 14.34 -18.31 -5.19
C TYR A 116 13.98 -17.38 -6.34
N GLU A 117 12.97 -16.52 -6.16
CA GLU A 117 12.47 -15.68 -7.23
C GLU A 117 11.99 -14.31 -6.75
N ILE A 118 12.01 -13.34 -7.68
CA ILE A 118 11.52 -11.98 -7.50
C ILE A 118 10.61 -11.66 -8.68
N TRP A 119 9.41 -11.19 -8.39
CA TRP A 119 8.39 -10.82 -9.37
C TRP A 119 8.03 -9.36 -9.19
N VAL A 120 7.75 -8.67 -10.30
CA VAL A 120 7.42 -7.25 -10.32
C VAL A 120 6.09 -7.06 -11.03
N TYR A 121 5.11 -6.53 -10.31
CA TYR A 121 3.80 -6.20 -10.85
C TYR A 121 3.71 -4.71 -11.15
N THR A 122 3.34 -4.37 -12.38
CA THR A 122 3.04 -3.01 -12.83
C THR A 122 1.69 -2.98 -13.53
N GLN A 123 1.15 -1.80 -13.78
CA GLN A 123 -0.14 -1.64 -14.45
C GLN A 123 -0.05 -2.01 -15.94
N SER A 124 -1.11 -2.61 -16.49
CA SER A 124 -1.13 -3.06 -17.89
C SER A 124 -0.93 -1.94 -18.93
N ASP A 125 -1.16 -0.69 -18.53
CA ASP A 125 -1.01 0.50 -19.33
C ASP A 125 0.27 1.30 -19.00
N ASN A 126 1.22 0.72 -18.26
CA ASN A 126 2.51 1.35 -17.95
C ASN A 126 3.42 1.43 -19.20
N PRO A 127 4.01 2.59 -19.54
CA PRO A 127 3.79 3.92 -18.95
C PRO A 127 2.50 4.58 -19.43
N LYS A 128 1.72 5.09 -18.46
CA LYS A 128 0.52 5.89 -18.68
C LYS A 128 0.91 7.32 -18.98
N ARG A 129 0.23 7.90 -19.96
CA ARG A 129 0.46 9.26 -20.43
C ARG A 129 -0.49 10.24 -19.76
N GLY A 130 -0.07 11.50 -19.70
CA GLY A 130 -0.86 12.59 -19.14
C GLY A 130 -0.33 13.02 -17.79
N ARG A 131 -1.10 13.87 -17.10
CA ARG A 131 -0.74 14.38 -15.78
C ARG A 131 -1.09 13.34 -14.73
N LEU A 132 -0.10 12.88 -13.98
CA LEU A 132 -0.28 11.89 -12.93
C LEU A 132 0.12 12.47 -11.57
N TYR A 133 -0.60 12.07 -10.51
CA TYR A 133 -0.24 12.37 -9.13
C TYR A 133 1.05 11.66 -8.74
N LYS A 134 2.03 12.43 -8.25
CA LYS A 134 3.34 11.92 -7.86
C LYS A 134 3.60 12.20 -6.38
N PRO A 135 3.40 11.23 -5.48
CA PRO A 135 3.67 11.42 -4.06
C PRO A 135 5.17 11.60 -3.78
N SER A 136 5.47 12.24 -2.64
CA SER A 136 6.83 12.37 -2.12
C SER A 136 7.06 11.38 -0.99
N ARG A 137 8.09 10.54 -1.12
CA ARG A 137 8.40 9.47 -0.16
C ARG A 137 9.85 9.50 0.28
N SER A 138 10.12 8.83 1.40
CA SER A 138 11.49 8.60 1.87
C SER A 138 12.35 7.95 0.77
N PRO A 139 13.61 8.37 0.62
CA PRO A 139 14.55 7.72 -0.29
C PRO A 139 14.76 6.24 0.05
N LEU A 140 15.15 5.45 -0.96
CA LEU A 140 15.37 4.00 -0.79
C LEU A 140 16.61 3.66 0.06
N TYR A 141 17.55 4.59 0.23
CA TYR A 141 18.66 4.37 1.15
C TYR A 141 18.17 4.42 2.59
N ASN A 142 18.74 3.59 3.47
CA ASN A 142 18.32 3.41 4.86
C ASN A 142 16.87 2.89 5.04
N TYR A 143 16.28 2.31 3.99
CA TYR A 143 14.97 1.67 4.10
C TYR A 143 14.97 0.55 5.15
N SER A 144 13.96 0.56 6.01
CA SER A 144 13.77 -0.45 7.04
C SER A 144 12.33 -0.92 7.06
N ASN A 145 12.12 -2.22 7.21
CA ASN A 145 10.79 -2.78 7.46
C ASN A 145 10.27 -2.47 8.88
N TYR A 146 10.98 -1.73 9.71
CA TYR A 146 10.50 -1.24 11.02
C TYR A 146 10.17 0.27 11.01
N GLN A 147 10.33 0.95 9.88
CA GLN A 147 10.02 2.38 9.80
C GLN A 147 8.53 2.63 9.58
N VAL A 148 8.06 3.81 9.99
CA VAL A 148 6.79 4.35 9.50
C VAL A 148 6.97 4.73 8.04
N THR A 149 6.09 4.25 7.17
CA THR A 149 6.12 4.66 5.75
C THR A 149 5.23 5.88 5.59
N VAL A 150 5.80 6.97 5.09
CA VAL A 150 5.09 8.23 4.85
C VAL A 150 5.08 8.51 3.36
N SER A 151 3.88 8.64 2.80
CA SER A 151 3.61 9.11 1.45
C SER A 151 2.94 10.48 1.55
N SER A 152 3.73 11.53 1.38
CA SER A 152 3.22 12.90 1.45
C SER A 152 2.71 13.35 0.09
N PRO A 153 1.68 14.22 0.04
CA PRO A 153 1.27 14.87 -1.20
C PRO A 153 2.48 15.50 -1.88
N GLY A 154 2.67 15.13 -3.14
CA GLY A 154 3.77 15.64 -3.96
C GLY A 154 3.27 16.49 -5.11
N GLY A 155 3.99 16.39 -6.23
CA GLY A 155 3.68 17.15 -7.44
C GLY A 155 2.83 16.36 -8.43
N SER A 156 2.96 16.75 -9.69
CA SER A 156 2.52 15.91 -10.80
C SER A 156 3.72 15.57 -11.69
N GLU A 157 3.68 14.37 -12.28
CA GLU A 157 4.49 14.03 -13.44
C GLU A 157 3.84 14.51 -14.75
#